data_AF-A0A2D0KR79-F1
#
_entry.id   AF-A0A2D0KR79-F1
#
_cell.length_a   1.000
_cell.length_b   1.000
_cell.length_c   1.000
_cell.angle_alpha   90.00
_cell.angle_beta   90.00
_cell.angle_gamma   90.00
#
_symmetry.space_group_name_H-M   'P 1'
#
loop_
_entity.id
_entity.type
_entity.pdbx_description
1 polymer ?
#
loop_
_entity_poly.entity_id
_entity_poly.type
_entity_poly.pdbx_seq_one_letter_code
_entity_poly.pdbx_strand_id
1 'polypeptide(L)'
;MKKAGINKFINILIVISLLSTTTACTNIRQANDTWTGKDKAQHFLFSAAVAAAGNAYGDHQNWKHRESAQFGLLLSIGLGAAKEFYDSRPAGTGWSWQDFVYDVAGAVTGYSLYQYLK
;
A
#
# COMPACT_ATOMS: atom_id res chain seq x y z
N MET A 1 25.05 -21.99 -5.36
CA MET A 1 23.71 -22.61 -5.52
C MET A 1 22.52 -21.70 -5.20
N LYS A 2 22.62 -20.65 -4.36
CA LYS A 2 21.50 -19.74 -4.03
C LYS A 2 21.01 -18.83 -5.18
N LYS A 3 21.91 -18.44 -6.10
CA LYS A 3 21.62 -17.50 -7.21
C LYS A 3 20.58 -18.05 -8.21
N ALA A 4 20.55 -19.37 -8.42
CA ALA A 4 19.62 -20.02 -9.33
C ALA A 4 18.16 -20.02 -8.82
N GLY A 5 17.97 -20.10 -7.49
CA GLY A 5 16.63 -20.02 -6.88
C GLY A 5 16.05 -18.61 -6.94
N ILE A 6 16.88 -17.59 -6.71
CA ILE A 6 16.49 -16.18 -6.81
C ILE A 6 16.07 -15.82 -8.24
N ASN A 7 16.83 -16.28 -9.25
CA ASN A 7 16.51 -16.01 -10.65
C ASN A 7 15.20 -16.69 -11.09
N LYS A 8 14.91 -17.90 -10.59
CA LYS A 8 13.62 -18.57 -10.84
C LYS A 8 12.45 -17.82 -10.21
N PHE A 9 12.62 -17.31 -8.99
CA PHE A 9 11.60 -16.51 -8.32
C PHE A 9 11.34 -15.20 -9.05
N ILE A 10 12.40 -14.49 -9.46
CA ILE A 10 12.30 -13.26 -10.26
C ILE A 10 11.58 -13.53 -11.59
N ASN A 11 11.94 -14.61 -12.29
CA ASN A 11 11.29 -14.98 -13.54
C ASN A 11 9.82 -15.34 -13.35
N ILE A 12 9.46 -16.00 -12.24
CA ILE A 12 8.06 -16.30 -11.90
C ILE A 12 7.29 -15.00 -11.62
N LEU A 13 7.87 -14.06 -10.87
CA LEU A 13 7.24 -12.76 -10.59
C LEU A 13 7.06 -11.93 -11.87
N ILE A 14 8.04 -11.95 -12.78
CA ILE A 14 7.96 -11.29 -14.08
C ILE A 14 6.87 -11.94 -14.95
N VAL A 15 6.79 -13.27 -14.98
CA VAL A 15 5.77 -14.01 -15.72
C VAL A 15 4.37 -13.73 -15.15
N ILE A 16 4.19 -13.71 -13.83
CA ILE A 16 2.92 -13.35 -13.19
C ILE A 16 2.54 -11.91 -13.55
N SER A 17 3.48 -10.97 -13.48
CA SER A 17 3.26 -9.57 -13.85
C SER A 17 2.89 -9.41 -15.32
N LEU A 18 3.52 -10.16 -16.23
CA LEU A 18 3.19 -10.19 -17.66
C LEU A 18 1.81 -10.82 -17.92
N LEU A 19 1.46 -11.91 -17.22
CA LEU A 19 0.14 -12.55 -17.36
C LEU A 19 -1.01 -11.68 -16.82
N SER A 20 -0.76 -10.80 -15.84
CA SER A 20 -1.75 -9.83 -15.36
C SER A 20 -2.02 -8.68 -16.34
N THR A 21 -1.11 -8.42 -17.30
CA THR A 21 -1.27 -7.33 -18.28
C THR A 21 -2.04 -7.72 -19.53
N THR A 22 -2.18 -9.02 -19.83
CA THR A 22 -2.82 -9.50 -21.08
C THR A 22 -4.33 -9.71 -20.95
N THR A 23 -4.89 -9.67 -19.73
CA THR A 23 -6.33 -9.73 -19.46
C THR A 23 -6.94 -8.37 -19.09
N ALA A 24 -6.15 -7.30 -19.02
CA ALA A 24 -6.58 -5.97 -18.58
C ALA A 24 -7.10 -5.06 -19.73
N CYS A 25 -7.31 -5.60 -20.94
CA CYS A 25 -8.06 -4.90 -21.96
C CYS A 25 -9.54 -4.92 -21.57
N THR A 26 -9.99 -3.83 -20.95
CA THR A 26 -11.33 -3.48 -20.47
C THR A 26 -11.54 -3.59 -18.95
N ASN A 27 -11.79 -2.43 -18.32
CA ASN A 27 -12.57 -2.21 -17.08
C ASN A 27 -11.86 -1.86 -15.75
N ILE A 28 -10.58 -1.44 -15.71
CA ILE A 28 -10.13 -0.64 -14.55
C ILE A 28 -10.65 0.78 -14.74
N ARG A 29 -11.69 1.14 -13.99
CA ARG A 29 -12.19 2.53 -13.97
C ARG A 29 -11.22 3.37 -13.17
N GLN A 30 -10.83 4.52 -13.72
CA GLN A 30 -10.04 5.52 -13.01
C GLN A 30 -10.97 6.61 -12.48
N ALA A 31 -10.75 7.04 -11.25
CA ALA A 31 -11.46 8.18 -10.68
C ALA A 31 -10.98 9.49 -11.32
N ASN A 32 -11.86 10.50 -11.35
CA ASN A 32 -11.52 11.86 -11.75
C ASN A 32 -11.84 12.80 -10.59
N ASP A 33 -10.93 12.86 -9.64
CA ASP A 33 -11.06 13.56 -8.37
C ASP A 33 -9.98 14.63 -8.15
N THR A 34 -10.23 15.52 -7.20
CA THR A 34 -9.35 16.64 -6.88
C THR A 34 -8.29 16.26 -5.86
N TRP A 35 -7.14 16.93 -5.91
CA TRP A 35 -6.05 16.75 -4.95
C TRP A 35 -6.37 17.22 -3.53
N THR A 36 -7.43 18.02 -3.36
CA THR A 36 -7.79 18.59 -2.06
C THR A 36 -9.17 18.10 -1.64
N GLY A 37 -9.38 17.91 -0.34
CA GLY A 37 -10.69 17.61 0.20
C GLY A 37 -10.64 16.83 1.51
N LYS A 38 -11.80 16.70 2.15
CA LYS A 38 -11.96 15.90 3.36
C LYS A 38 -11.55 14.44 3.14
N ASP A 39 -11.95 13.88 2.01
CA ASP A 39 -11.65 12.51 1.59
C ASP A 39 -10.13 12.20 1.59
N LYS A 40 -9.34 13.08 0.97
CA LYS A 40 -7.86 12.99 0.94
C LYS A 40 -7.24 13.04 2.34
N ALA A 41 -7.79 13.85 3.23
CA ALA A 41 -7.36 13.91 4.62
C ALA A 41 -7.72 12.61 5.38
N GLN A 42 -8.85 11.98 5.07
CA GLN A 42 -9.24 10.71 5.68
C GLN A 42 -8.29 9.58 5.25
N HIS A 43 -7.93 9.51 3.97
CA HIS A 43 -6.92 8.61 3.44
C HIS A 43 -5.59 8.75 4.18
N PHE A 44 -5.08 9.98 4.24
CA PHE A 44 -3.85 10.29 4.97
C PHE A 44 -3.88 9.86 6.44
N LEU A 45 -4.93 10.26 7.17
CA LEU A 45 -5.03 9.99 8.61
C LEU A 45 -5.21 8.50 8.90
N PHE A 46 -6.04 7.81 8.10
CA PHE A 46 -6.24 6.38 8.22
C PHE A 46 -4.92 5.63 7.99
N SER A 47 -4.21 5.93 6.91
CA SER A 47 -2.92 5.30 6.63
C SER A 47 -1.86 5.62 7.66
N ALA A 48 -1.81 6.86 8.18
CA ALA A 48 -0.92 7.20 9.28
C ALA A 48 -1.20 6.37 10.53
N ALA A 49 -2.47 6.25 10.92
CA ALA A 49 -2.88 5.45 12.07
C ALA A 49 -2.55 3.96 11.88
N VAL A 50 -2.83 3.39 10.71
CA VAL A 50 -2.55 1.99 10.40
C VAL A 50 -1.04 1.72 10.40
N ALA A 51 -0.22 2.59 9.80
CA ALA A 51 1.22 2.41 9.79
C ALA A 51 1.82 2.49 11.19
N ALA A 52 1.39 3.46 12.01
CA ALA A 52 1.80 3.56 13.41
C ALA A 52 1.37 2.32 14.22
N ALA A 53 0.12 1.88 14.07
CA ALA A 53 -0.41 0.70 14.75
C ALA A 53 0.33 -0.59 14.34
N GLY A 54 0.65 -0.76 13.06
CA GLY A 54 1.42 -1.89 12.56
C GLY A 54 2.85 -1.89 13.10
N ASN A 55 3.49 -0.73 13.20
CA ASN A 55 4.80 -0.61 13.85
C ASN A 55 4.73 -0.99 15.33
N ALA A 56 3.75 -0.44 16.06
CA ALA A 56 3.51 -0.77 17.47
C ALA A 56 3.25 -2.25 17.69
N TYR A 57 2.47 -2.87 16.80
CA TYR A 57 2.23 -4.30 16.82
C TYR A 57 3.52 -5.10 16.66
N GLY A 58 4.34 -4.80 15.66
CA GLY A 58 5.62 -5.49 15.44
C GLY A 58 6.58 -5.36 16.62
N ASP A 59 6.65 -4.17 17.21
CA ASP A 59 7.45 -3.93 18.41
C ASP A 59 6.96 -4.75 19.61
N HIS A 60 5.63 -4.84 19.81
CA HIS A 60 5.05 -5.69 20.85
C HIS A 60 5.32 -7.18 20.63
N GLN A 61 5.54 -7.60 19.38
CA GLN A 61 5.98 -8.97 19.05
C GLN A 61 7.50 -9.15 19.16
N ASN A 62 8.24 -8.17 19.68
CA ASN A 62 9.71 -8.18 19.78
C ASN A 62 10.41 -8.35 18.41
N TRP A 63 9.79 -7.87 17.33
CA TRP A 63 10.46 -7.84 16.03
C TRP A 63 11.60 -6.83 16.01
N LYS A 64 12.53 -7.00 15.06
CA LYS A 64 13.56 -5.97 14.88
C LYS A 64 12.90 -4.70 14.40
N HIS A 65 13.45 -3.56 14.81
CA HIS A 65 12.95 -2.24 14.42
C HIS A 65 12.63 -2.12 12.91
N ARG A 66 13.51 -2.63 12.04
CA ARG A 66 13.30 -2.61 10.59
C ARG A 66 12.14 -3.49 10.14
N GLU A 67 11.90 -4.62 10.79
CA GLU A 67 10.82 -5.54 10.48
C GLU A 67 9.47 -4.95 10.91
N SER A 68 9.39 -4.33 12.10
CA SER A 68 8.22 -3.56 12.55
C SER A 68 7.88 -2.41 11.59
N ALA A 69 8.90 -1.66 11.16
CA ALA A 69 8.77 -0.56 10.19
C ALA A 69 8.23 -1.03 8.84
N GLN A 70 8.84 -2.09 8.29
CA GLN A 70 8.41 -2.67 7.02
C GLN A 70 6.98 -3.19 7.12
N PHE A 71 6.62 -3.87 8.21
CA PHE A 71 5.28 -4.39 8.39
C PHE A 71 4.23 -3.28 8.44
N GLY A 72 4.43 -2.25 9.26
CA GLY A 72 3.47 -1.14 9.37
C GLY A 72 3.29 -0.39 8.06
N LEU A 73 4.39 -0.08 7.35
CA LEU A 73 4.33 0.58 6.05
C LEU A 73 3.63 -0.27 4.99
N LEU A 74 4.02 -1.54 4.86
CA LEU A 74 3.44 -2.45 3.86
C LEU A 74 1.96 -2.75 4.14
N LEU A 75 1.59 -2.90 5.41
CA LEU A 75 0.19 -3.08 5.82
C LEU A 75 -0.65 -1.87 5.40
N SER A 76 -0.20 -0.66 5.74
CA SER A 76 -0.93 0.56 5.41
C SER A 76 -1.06 0.80 3.90
N ILE A 77 0.06 0.74 3.18
CA ILE A 77 0.08 0.94 1.73
C ILE A 77 -0.72 -0.15 1.02
N GLY A 78 -0.61 -1.40 1.49
CA GLY A 78 -1.36 -2.54 0.96
C GLY A 78 -2.86 -2.38 1.12
N LEU A 79 -3.33 -1.85 2.26
CA LEU A 79 -4.75 -1.57 2.47
C LEU A 79 -5.25 -0.42 1.57
N GLY A 80 -4.46 0.64 1.40
CA GLY A 80 -4.76 1.73 0.46
C GLY A 80 -4.89 1.22 -0.98
N ALA A 81 -3.87 0.50 -1.46
CA ALA A 81 -3.88 -0.13 -2.78
C ALA A 81 -5.07 -1.10 -2.95
N ALA A 82 -5.39 -1.90 -1.93
CA ALA A 82 -6.52 -2.83 -1.99
C ALA A 82 -7.86 -2.09 -2.08
N LYS A 83 -8.03 -0.97 -1.37
CA LYS A 83 -9.22 -0.13 -1.44
C LYS A 83 -9.38 0.50 -2.82
N GLU A 84 -8.32 1.10 -3.38
CA GLU A 84 -8.36 1.68 -4.73
C GLU A 84 -8.58 0.63 -5.82
N PHE A 85 -8.01 -0.57 -5.66
CA PHE A 85 -8.26 -1.70 -6.55
C PHE A 85 -9.72 -2.16 -6.47
N TYR A 86 -10.30 -2.19 -5.26
CA TYR A 86 -11.70 -2.50 -5.06
C TYR A 86 -12.61 -1.43 -5.67
N ASP A 87 -12.25 -0.16 -5.58
CA ASP A 87 -12.98 0.96 -6.16
C ASP A 87 -12.93 0.98 -7.69
N SER A 88 -11.92 0.33 -8.29
CA SER A 88 -11.77 0.19 -9.75
C SER A 88 -12.87 -0.63 -10.43
N ARG A 89 -13.68 -1.37 -9.66
CA ARG A 89 -14.77 -2.21 -10.16
C ARG A 89 -15.86 -1.40 -10.88
N PRO A 90 -16.69 -2.03 -11.73
CA PRO A 90 -17.75 -1.32 -12.47
C PRO A 90 -18.70 -0.50 -11.60
N ALA A 91 -19.04 -0.99 -10.40
CA ALA A 91 -19.92 -0.31 -9.44
C ALA A 91 -19.19 0.60 -8.43
N GLY A 92 -17.86 0.75 -8.53
CA GLY A 92 -17.06 1.56 -7.61
C GLY A 92 -16.91 3.02 -8.05
N THR A 93 -16.03 3.76 -7.38
CA THR A 93 -15.67 5.16 -7.71
C THR A 93 -14.57 5.26 -8.77
N GLY A 94 -13.80 4.19 -8.96
CA GLY A 94 -12.60 4.13 -9.79
C GLY A 94 -11.32 4.26 -8.97
N TRP A 95 -10.20 3.78 -9.50
CA TRP A 95 -8.87 3.98 -8.93
C TRP A 95 -8.51 5.47 -8.88
N SER A 96 -8.26 6.01 -7.69
CA SER A 96 -7.70 7.35 -7.50
C SER A 96 -6.21 7.28 -7.19
N TRP A 97 -5.40 7.89 -8.06
CA TRP A 97 -3.98 8.07 -7.76
C TRP A 97 -3.76 9.07 -6.64
N GLN A 98 -4.66 10.04 -6.51
CA GLN A 98 -4.63 11.06 -5.49
C GLN A 98 -4.79 10.38 -4.13
N ASP A 99 -5.84 9.58 -3.94
CA ASP A 99 -6.05 8.82 -2.69
C ASP A 99 -4.87 7.91 -2.37
N PHE A 100 -4.38 7.17 -3.36
CA PHE A 100 -3.24 6.29 -3.14
C PHE A 100 -1.97 7.06 -2.72
N VAL A 101 -1.73 8.26 -3.27
CA VAL A 101 -0.61 9.12 -2.84
C VAL A 101 -0.82 9.60 -1.40
N TYR A 102 -2.04 9.97 -1.02
CA TYR A 102 -2.36 10.33 0.36
C TYR A 102 -2.20 9.14 1.31
N ASP A 103 -2.52 7.92 0.89
CA ASP A 103 -2.27 6.70 1.67
C ASP A 103 -0.78 6.46 1.90
N VAL A 104 0.04 6.62 0.86
CA VAL A 104 1.51 6.50 0.97
C VAL A 104 2.08 7.59 1.88
N ALA A 105 1.68 8.84 1.68
CA ALA A 105 2.13 9.97 2.50
C ALA A 105 1.71 9.80 3.97
N GLY A 106 0.49 9.34 4.20
CA GLY A 106 -0.05 9.00 5.52
C GLY A 106 0.77 7.90 6.17
N ALA A 107 1.00 6.79 5.46
CA ALA A 107 1.77 5.66 5.97
C ALA A 107 3.19 6.07 6.41
N VAL A 108 3.90 6.84 5.58
CA VAL A 108 5.24 7.36 5.91
C VAL A 108 5.17 8.27 7.13
N THR A 109 4.18 9.17 7.20
CA THR A 109 4.00 10.07 8.34
C THR A 109 3.72 9.31 9.62
N GLY A 110 2.82 8.32 9.59
CA GLY A 110 2.49 7.48 10.73
C GLY A 110 3.68 6.70 11.26
N TYR A 111 4.47 6.11 10.35
CA TYR A 111 5.74 5.50 10.69
C TYR A 111 6.68 6.52 11.37
N SER A 112 6.95 7.66 10.74
CA SER A 112 7.88 8.66 11.28
C SER A 112 7.42 9.19 12.64
N LEU A 113 6.13 9.43 12.82
CA LEU A 113 5.56 9.88 14.08
C LEU A 113 5.71 8.82 15.17
N TYR A 114 5.38 7.56 14.88
CA TYR A 114 5.57 6.47 15.83
C TYR A 114 7.04 6.34 16.25
N GLN A 115 7.97 6.45 15.29
CA GLN A 115 9.40 6.42 15.59
C GLN A 115 9.91 7.60 16.40
N TYR A 116 9.28 8.76 16.27
CA TYR A 116 9.62 9.95 17.05
C TYR A 116 9.10 9.86 18.50
N LEU A 117 7.95 9.20 18.71
CA LEU A 117 7.30 9.08 20.01
C LEU A 117 7.80 7.90 20.85
N LYS A 118 8.49 6.94 20.22
CA LYS A 118 9.09 5.77 20.84
C LYS A 118 10.47 6.09 21.41
#